data_AF-D2V6E2-F1
#
_entry.id   AF-D2V6E2-F1
#
_cell.length_a   1.000
_cell.length_b   1.000
_cell.length_c   1.000
_cell.angle_alpha   90.00
_cell.angle_beta   90.00
_cell.angle_gamma   90.00
#
_symmetry.space_group_name_H-M   'P 1'
#
loop_
_entity.id
_entity.type
_entity.pdbx_description
1 polymer ?
#
loop_
_entity_poly.entity_id
_entity_poly.type
_entity_poly.pdbx_seq_one_letter_code
_entity_poly.pdbx_strand_id
1 'polypeptide(L)'
;MNNTTSTSSQIGSPSDKPHSPITSGSHLNLPPNQISTQVSNKKVVTIASPTTTKPTVTQSQVNLVNPSESGRSGSSFSQSKITLRTCCGVVELTSMKLACLLGMMVTVVGLVVLAAVAIAAFITASSKSTDILIAVGKVTSLFESSNSLVLKYTFVGAAADLSMYNSYQFNYKNSTQEMKTLLQTILRNLDDASIQKTFNSTSIEASNTLDSLNSQTMIMVFQDQKADAQAKISSDSYNTILKTFEGGLDQLVSFVQTKEKEKDTQVLAITLVQLVVIVVSLFVILPIIVFVFTYAINRDSLYLDKIRRANAIMLMDTMEDDGLRALFKIHCEKEKSVENYLLLEKIQYFRSLCERSLDLQMRLFGDNNVLSDISSDISGDSAQSSKKKKESPLEKEYAEVEAKKYEVAFEIFTEFLEVTGDMAVNISHVLVDAVKDKLDKFNDKQIETLPEDMFNILEKETCLVMMDTHHRFKQSLAFQREMKIDKIKVDKLKKKKVDF
;
A
#
# COMPACT_ATOMS: atom_id res chain seq x y z
N MET A 1 -75.93 -52.20 -13.67
CA MET A 1 -76.68 -51.22 -12.86
C MET A 1 -75.67 -50.35 -12.12
N ASN A 2 -75.64 -49.07 -12.51
CA ASN A 2 -75.05 -47.81 -11.99
C ASN A 2 -73.79 -47.85 -11.10
N ASN A 3 -72.63 -47.29 -11.47
CA ASN A 3 -72.20 -45.90 -11.82
C ASN A 3 -72.01 -44.92 -10.65
N THR A 4 -70.76 -44.55 -10.35
CA THR A 4 -70.23 -43.17 -10.10
C THR A 4 -68.69 -43.26 -10.05
N THR A 5 -67.87 -42.87 -11.04
CA THR A 5 -67.47 -41.56 -11.61
C THR A 5 -66.58 -40.68 -10.71
N SER A 6 -65.36 -40.38 -11.21
CA SER A 6 -64.56 -39.12 -11.13
C SER A 6 -63.07 -39.35 -10.75
N THR A 7 -62.03 -38.71 -11.30
CA THR A 7 -61.76 -38.04 -12.59
C THR A 7 -60.22 -38.00 -12.74
N SER A 8 -59.74 -38.12 -13.96
CA SER A 8 -58.36 -38.07 -14.44
C SER A 8 -57.75 -36.66 -14.53
N SER A 9 -56.41 -36.58 -14.50
CA SER A 9 -55.66 -35.58 -15.30
C SER A 9 -54.27 -36.10 -15.67
N GLN A 10 -54.13 -36.46 -16.96
CA GLN A 10 -52.86 -36.65 -17.68
C GLN A 10 -52.34 -35.28 -18.13
N ILE A 11 -51.01 -35.10 -18.17
CA ILE A 11 -50.35 -34.10 -19.00
C ILE A 11 -49.19 -34.81 -19.72
N GLY A 12 -49.25 -34.81 -21.05
CA GLY A 12 -48.22 -35.30 -21.94
C GLY A 12 -47.39 -34.17 -22.55
N SER A 13 -46.17 -34.52 -22.96
CA SER A 13 -45.33 -33.77 -23.90
C SER A 13 -45.95 -33.77 -25.32
N PRO A 14 -45.59 -32.86 -26.24
CA PRO A 14 -44.39 -33.11 -27.08
C PRO A 14 -43.64 -31.88 -27.64
N SER A 15 -42.52 -32.22 -28.30
CA SER A 15 -41.59 -31.53 -29.22
C SER A 15 -42.11 -30.37 -30.10
N ASP A 16 -41.29 -29.32 -30.31
CA ASP A 16 -40.61 -28.98 -31.59
C ASP A 16 -40.06 -27.53 -31.66
N LYS A 17 -38.90 -27.38 -32.31
CA LYS A 17 -38.22 -26.12 -32.75
C LYS A 17 -38.95 -25.50 -33.99
N PRO A 18 -38.42 -24.47 -34.68
CA PRO A 18 -37.90 -23.13 -34.30
C PRO A 18 -38.58 -21.99 -35.12
N HIS A 19 -38.45 -20.71 -34.72
CA HIS A 19 -38.22 -19.55 -35.62
C HIS A 19 -38.33 -18.18 -34.92
N SER A 20 -37.48 -17.26 -35.36
CA SER A 20 -37.41 -15.82 -35.05
C SER A 20 -38.59 -15.01 -35.61
N PRO A 21 -38.83 -13.79 -35.08
CA PRO A 21 -38.90 -12.58 -35.92
C PRO A 21 -38.16 -11.37 -35.27
N ILE A 22 -37.34 -10.59 -35.98
CA ILE A 22 -37.63 -9.36 -36.76
C ILE A 22 -38.52 -8.34 -36.04
N THR A 23 -37.91 -7.23 -35.57
CA THR A 23 -38.47 -5.86 -35.53
C THR A 23 -37.28 -4.89 -35.39
N SER A 24 -36.87 -4.13 -36.42
CA SER A 24 -37.26 -2.73 -36.69
C SER A 24 -37.18 -1.85 -35.43
N GLY A 25 -36.38 -0.78 -35.27
CA GLY A 25 -35.61 0.07 -36.18
C GLY A 25 -35.85 1.52 -35.74
N SER A 26 -34.81 2.29 -35.39
CA SER A 26 -34.82 3.76 -35.51
C SER A 26 -33.41 4.35 -35.39
N HIS A 27 -33.13 5.18 -36.39
CA HIS A 27 -31.91 5.91 -36.73
C HIS A 27 -31.45 6.95 -35.70
N LEU A 28 -30.14 7.22 -35.68
CA LEU A 28 -29.60 8.58 -35.69
C LEU A 28 -28.19 8.58 -36.31
N ASN A 29 -28.09 9.24 -37.47
CA ASN A 29 -26.88 9.55 -38.23
C ASN A 29 -26.09 10.70 -37.60
N LEU A 30 -24.75 10.69 -37.75
CA LEU A 30 -23.85 11.85 -37.95
C LEU A 30 -22.40 11.34 -38.23
N PRO A 31 -21.50 12.14 -38.87
CA PRO A 31 -20.74 11.75 -40.06
C PRO A 31 -19.24 11.50 -39.80
N PRO A 32 -18.48 11.01 -40.82
CA PRO A 32 -17.12 10.54 -40.65
C PRO A 32 -16.11 11.68 -40.79
N ASN A 33 -15.12 11.75 -39.90
CA ASN A 33 -13.98 12.63 -40.06
C ASN A 33 -12.70 11.80 -40.22
N GLN A 34 -12.22 11.76 -41.47
CA GLN A 34 -10.89 11.29 -41.84
C GLN A 34 -9.86 12.32 -41.38
N ILE A 35 -8.91 11.93 -40.53
CA ILE A 35 -7.63 12.65 -40.40
C ILE A 35 -6.50 11.64 -40.46
N SER A 36 -5.84 11.67 -41.61
CA SER A 36 -4.52 11.13 -41.89
C SER A 36 -3.49 11.81 -41.00
N THR A 37 -2.67 11.05 -40.28
CA THR A 37 -1.47 11.56 -39.60
C THR A 37 -0.23 10.95 -40.24
N GLN A 38 0.44 11.77 -41.05
CA GLN A 38 1.76 11.53 -41.59
C GLN A 38 2.79 11.40 -40.46
N VAL A 39 3.58 10.33 -40.54
CA VAL A 39 4.82 10.15 -39.79
C VAL A 39 5.89 11.09 -40.38
N SER A 40 6.26 12.12 -39.63
CA SER A 40 7.36 13.03 -39.98
C SER A 40 8.61 12.68 -39.19
N ASN A 41 9.65 12.27 -39.92
CA ASN A 41 10.99 11.98 -39.42
C ASN A 41 11.65 13.24 -38.86
N LYS A 42 11.84 13.30 -37.55
CA LYS A 42 12.64 14.36 -36.89
C LYS A 42 14.08 13.88 -36.70
N LYS A 43 14.92 14.31 -37.64
CA LYS A 43 16.39 14.19 -37.63
C LYS A 43 16.96 14.97 -36.43
N VAL A 44 17.53 14.25 -35.46
CA VAL A 44 18.26 14.83 -34.32
C VAL A 44 19.67 15.18 -34.80
N VAL A 45 19.99 16.48 -34.79
CA VAL A 45 21.34 17.01 -35.07
C VAL A 45 22.00 17.30 -33.73
N THR A 46 23.01 16.50 -33.39
CA THR A 46 23.89 16.70 -32.23
C THR A 46 24.88 17.81 -32.54
N ILE A 47 24.75 18.96 -31.89
CA ILE A 47 25.77 20.02 -31.90
C ILE A 47 26.65 19.82 -30.68
N ALA A 48 27.84 19.27 -30.90
CA ALA A 48 28.93 19.32 -29.92
C ALA A 48 29.36 20.78 -29.71
N SER A 49 29.41 21.21 -28.45
CA SER A 49 30.01 22.50 -28.08
C SER A 49 31.34 22.26 -27.35
N PRO A 50 32.34 23.11 -27.61
CA PRO A 50 33.74 22.84 -27.30
C PRO A 50 34.11 23.07 -25.83
N THR A 51 34.94 22.16 -25.34
CA THR A 51 35.77 22.25 -24.15
C THR A 51 36.56 23.56 -24.16
N THR A 52 36.22 24.47 -23.25
CA THR A 52 37.07 25.63 -22.94
C THR A 52 37.55 25.52 -21.51
N THR A 53 38.79 25.07 -21.41
CA THR A 53 39.67 25.08 -20.24
C THR A 53 39.69 26.47 -19.59
N LYS A 54 39.34 26.53 -18.30
CA LYS A 54 39.61 27.70 -17.45
C LYS A 54 40.80 27.42 -16.54
N PRO A 55 41.75 28.36 -16.38
CA PRO A 55 42.95 28.15 -15.60
C PRO A 55 42.68 28.21 -14.10
N THR A 56 43.35 27.28 -13.40
CA THR A 56 43.53 27.20 -11.97
C THR A 56 44.15 28.48 -11.43
N VAL A 57 43.41 29.23 -10.61
CA VAL A 57 43.96 30.26 -9.73
C VAL A 57 43.99 29.71 -8.32
N THR A 58 45.18 29.28 -7.93
CA THR A 58 45.61 29.03 -6.57
C THR A 58 45.82 30.38 -5.90
N GLN A 59 45.16 30.68 -4.77
CA GLN A 59 45.78 31.32 -3.60
C GLN A 59 44.78 31.63 -2.46
N SER A 60 45.15 31.16 -1.27
CA SER A 60 44.98 31.79 0.04
C SER A 60 43.60 31.73 0.72
N GLN A 61 43.27 30.55 1.27
CA GLN A 61 42.40 30.44 2.44
C GLN A 61 43.20 30.82 3.70
N VAL A 62 42.88 31.97 4.28
CA VAL A 62 43.26 32.32 5.65
C VAL A 62 42.27 31.62 6.59
N ASN A 63 42.78 30.65 7.34
CA ASN A 63 42.12 30.06 8.50
C ASN A 63 41.86 31.17 9.53
N LEU A 64 40.59 31.48 9.79
CA LEU A 64 40.17 32.26 10.95
C LEU A 64 39.09 31.47 11.71
N VAL A 65 39.55 30.87 12.80
CA VAL A 65 38.90 30.69 14.11
C VAL A 65 37.56 29.92 14.16
N ASN A 66 37.64 28.82 14.89
CA ASN A 66 36.55 27.94 15.29
C ASN A 66 35.69 28.52 16.44
N PRO A 67 34.50 27.95 16.67
CA PRO A 67 33.33 28.60 17.27
C PRO A 67 33.21 28.37 18.78
N SER A 68 32.40 29.21 19.43
CA SER A 68 31.88 28.92 20.77
C SER A 68 30.45 29.40 20.90
N GLU A 69 29.51 28.53 20.54
CA GLU A 69 28.13 28.61 21.04
C GLU A 69 27.83 27.35 21.84
N SER A 70 27.81 27.55 23.15
CA SER A 70 27.40 26.61 24.17
C SER A 70 25.89 26.54 24.27
N GLY A 71 25.35 25.33 24.41
CA GLY A 71 24.26 25.09 25.36
C GLY A 71 22.84 25.05 24.79
N ARG A 72 22.47 23.94 24.15
CA ARG A 72 21.15 23.34 24.43
C ARG A 72 21.18 21.84 24.23
N SER A 73 21.17 21.13 25.36
CA SER A 73 21.11 19.69 25.52
C SER A 73 19.81 19.13 24.91
N GLY A 74 19.80 18.90 23.60
CA GLY A 74 18.80 18.07 22.93
C GLY A 74 19.43 16.70 22.66
N SER A 75 18.86 15.65 23.23
CA SER A 75 19.30 14.26 23.12
C SER A 75 19.75 13.89 21.69
N SER A 76 21.07 13.79 21.50
CA SER A 76 21.69 13.25 20.29
C SER A 76 21.38 11.75 20.24
N PHE A 77 20.22 11.41 19.67
CA PHE A 77 19.98 10.05 19.23
C PHE A 77 20.95 9.81 18.07
N SER A 78 22.10 9.21 18.39
CA SER A 78 23.13 8.80 17.45
C SER A 78 22.46 8.05 16.30
N GLN A 79 22.27 8.73 15.17
CA GLN A 79 21.85 8.10 13.93
C GLN A 79 22.99 7.20 13.48
N SER A 80 23.00 5.96 13.97
CA SER A 80 23.88 4.90 13.49
C SER A 80 23.58 4.68 12.02
N LYS A 81 24.33 5.37 11.17
CA LYS A 81 24.20 5.35 9.71
C LYS A 81 24.88 4.08 9.20
N ILE A 82 24.11 3.00 9.09
CA ILE A 82 24.61 1.76 8.52
C ILE A 82 24.61 1.91 7.00
N THR A 83 25.80 1.96 6.42
CA THR A 83 25.98 1.98 4.96
C THR A 83 26.33 0.57 4.50
N LEU A 84 25.46 -0.02 3.69
CA LEU A 84 25.67 -1.35 3.10
C LEU A 84 26.09 -1.16 1.65
N ARG A 85 27.29 -1.63 1.30
CA ARG A 85 27.74 -1.66 -0.09
C ARG A 85 27.12 -2.88 -0.76
N THR A 86 26.13 -2.65 -1.62
CA THR A 86 25.54 -3.69 -2.47
C THR A 86 26.15 -3.62 -3.87
N CYS A 87 25.92 -4.64 -4.68
CA CYS A 87 26.34 -4.68 -6.09
C CYS A 87 25.75 -3.55 -6.96
N CYS A 88 24.77 -2.79 -6.46
CA CYS A 88 24.16 -1.64 -7.13
C CYS A 88 24.55 -0.27 -6.52
N GLY A 89 25.53 -0.23 -5.61
CA GLY A 89 26.01 1.00 -4.98
C GLY A 89 25.96 0.98 -3.45
N VAL A 90 26.22 2.14 -2.84
CA VAL A 90 26.17 2.30 -1.38
C VAL A 90 24.74 2.63 -0.98
N VAL A 91 24.04 1.69 -0.38
CA VAL A 91 22.69 1.91 0.15
C VAL A 91 22.79 2.32 1.61
N GLU A 92 22.38 3.55 1.90
CA GLU A 92 22.24 4.02 3.29
C GLU A 92 20.91 3.51 3.84
N LEU A 93 21.01 2.50 4.71
CA LEU A 93 19.86 1.92 5.40
C LEU A 93 19.72 2.62 6.74
N THR A 94 18.74 3.51 6.81
CA THR A 94 18.23 3.96 8.11
C THR A 94 17.58 2.78 8.82
N SER A 95 17.59 2.77 10.16
CA SER A 95 16.89 1.75 10.96
C SER A 95 15.43 1.56 10.53
N MET A 96 14.78 2.63 10.07
CA MET A 96 13.44 2.60 9.47
C MET A 96 13.38 1.76 8.18
N LYS A 97 14.29 1.98 7.22
CA LYS A 97 14.31 1.19 5.98
C LYS A 97 14.55 -0.28 6.29
N LEU A 98 15.36 -0.57 7.30
CA LEU A 98 15.61 -1.92 7.77
C LEU A 98 14.34 -2.56 8.38
N ALA A 99 13.59 -1.83 9.21
CA ALA A 99 12.33 -2.30 9.78
C ALA A 99 11.27 -2.54 8.69
N CYS A 100 11.14 -1.65 7.70
CA CYS A 100 10.25 -1.85 6.55
C CYS A 100 10.66 -3.07 5.73
N LEU A 101 11.97 -3.25 5.48
CA LEU A 101 12.49 -4.38 4.72
C LEU A 101 12.25 -5.70 5.46
N LEU A 102 12.45 -5.73 6.78
CA LEU A 102 12.16 -6.89 7.62
C LEU A 102 10.66 -7.21 7.63
N GLY A 103 9.81 -6.18 7.74
CA GLY A 103 8.35 -6.33 7.62
C GLY A 103 7.95 -6.94 6.27
N MET A 104 8.50 -6.43 5.16
CA MET A 104 8.27 -7.01 3.82
C MET A 104 8.79 -8.45 3.74
N MET A 105 9.96 -8.76 4.29
CA MET A 105 10.49 -10.12 4.27
C MET A 105 9.58 -11.11 5.03
N VAL A 106 9.10 -10.73 6.22
CA VAL A 106 8.14 -11.52 7.00
C VAL A 106 6.85 -11.75 6.22
N THR A 107 6.34 -10.73 5.52
CA THR A 107 5.14 -10.89 4.68
C THR A 107 5.35 -11.87 3.53
N VAL A 108 6.50 -11.84 2.87
CA VAL A 108 6.82 -12.76 1.77
C VAL A 108 6.92 -14.20 2.28
N VAL A 109 7.60 -14.41 3.41
CA VAL A 109 7.68 -15.73 4.05
C VAL A 109 6.29 -16.24 4.44
N GLY A 110 5.44 -15.39 5.02
CA GLY A 110 4.06 -15.73 5.35
C GLY A 110 3.24 -16.17 4.13
N LEU A 111 3.36 -15.46 3.01
CA LEU A 111 2.68 -15.83 1.76
C LEU A 111 3.19 -17.17 1.18
N VAL A 112 4.49 -17.45 1.27
CA VAL A 112 5.05 -18.73 0.82
C VAL A 112 4.54 -19.89 1.68
N VAL A 113 4.47 -19.72 3.01
CA VAL A 113 3.89 -20.73 3.92
C VAL A 113 2.42 -20.98 3.60
N LEU A 114 1.63 -19.92 3.39
CA LEU A 114 0.23 -20.05 3.01
C LEU A 114 0.05 -20.78 1.68
N ALA A 115 0.88 -20.49 0.68
CA ALA A 115 0.86 -21.20 -0.59
C ALA A 115 1.19 -22.70 -0.43
N ALA A 116 2.20 -23.04 0.37
CA ALA A 116 2.56 -24.43 0.64
C ALA A 116 1.43 -25.20 1.34
N VAL A 117 0.78 -24.60 2.33
CA VAL A 117 -0.37 -25.19 3.03
C VAL A 117 -1.57 -25.37 2.09
N ALA A 118 -1.84 -24.39 1.21
CA ALA A 118 -2.92 -24.48 0.24
C ALA A 118 -2.68 -25.59 -0.79
N ILE A 119 -1.44 -25.77 -1.27
CA ILE A 119 -1.07 -26.87 -2.16
C ILE A 119 -1.27 -28.22 -1.44
N ALA A 120 -0.83 -28.34 -0.18
CA ALA A 120 -1.04 -29.54 0.61
C ALA A 120 -2.53 -29.86 0.77
N ALA A 121 -3.36 -28.87 1.12
CA ALA A 121 -4.80 -29.01 1.23
C ALA A 121 -5.44 -29.47 -0.09
N PHE A 122 -5.02 -28.89 -1.21
CA PHE A 122 -5.52 -29.26 -2.53
C PHE A 122 -5.17 -30.71 -2.91
N ILE A 123 -3.94 -31.14 -2.63
CA ILE A 123 -3.50 -32.52 -2.86
C ILE A 123 -4.32 -33.49 -1.99
N THR A 124 -4.62 -33.14 -0.74
CA THR A 124 -5.47 -33.96 0.15
C THR A 124 -6.92 -34.01 -0.31
N ALA A 125 -7.46 -32.89 -0.81
CA ALA A 125 -8.85 -32.79 -1.29
C ALA A 125 -9.07 -33.46 -2.65
N SER A 126 -8.05 -33.51 -3.52
CA SER A 126 -8.12 -34.15 -4.84
C SER A 126 -8.07 -35.68 -4.68
N SER A 127 -9.23 -36.27 -4.44
CA SER A 127 -9.38 -37.66 -4.01
C SER A 127 -10.01 -38.53 -5.09
N LYS A 128 -9.40 -39.71 -5.34
CA LYS A 128 -9.93 -40.78 -6.22
C LYS A 128 -11.18 -41.48 -5.65
N SER A 129 -11.54 -41.24 -4.40
CA SER A 129 -12.63 -41.97 -3.73
C SER A 129 -14.01 -41.69 -4.35
N THR A 130 -14.25 -40.46 -4.82
CA THR A 130 -15.53 -40.11 -5.47
C THR A 130 -15.71 -40.92 -6.74
N ASP A 131 -14.65 -41.09 -7.54
CA ASP A 131 -14.68 -41.93 -8.75
C ASP A 131 -14.93 -43.40 -8.41
N ILE A 132 -14.33 -43.90 -7.32
CA ILE A 132 -14.59 -45.26 -6.83
C ILE A 132 -16.05 -45.41 -6.41
N LEU A 133 -16.62 -44.46 -5.67
CA LEU A 133 -18.02 -44.52 -5.21
C LEU A 133 -19.00 -44.48 -6.39
N ILE A 134 -18.74 -43.64 -7.38
CA ILE A 134 -19.52 -43.59 -8.64
C ILE A 134 -19.41 -44.93 -9.38
N ALA A 135 -18.19 -45.50 -9.47
CA ALA A 135 -17.98 -46.79 -10.11
C ALA A 135 -18.72 -47.92 -9.38
N VAL A 136 -18.74 -47.91 -8.04
CA VAL A 136 -19.50 -48.89 -7.24
C VAL A 136 -21.00 -48.77 -7.53
N GLY A 137 -21.56 -47.55 -7.55
CA GLY A 137 -22.97 -47.35 -7.89
C GLY A 137 -23.33 -47.87 -9.29
N LYS A 138 -22.43 -47.70 -10.26
CA LYS A 138 -22.59 -48.28 -11.61
C LYS A 138 -22.52 -49.80 -11.61
N VAL A 139 -21.59 -50.39 -10.86
CA VAL A 139 -21.48 -51.85 -10.70
C VAL A 139 -22.76 -52.43 -10.10
N THR A 140 -23.29 -51.83 -9.03
CA THR A 140 -24.55 -52.26 -8.42
C THR A 140 -25.71 -52.19 -9.41
N SER A 141 -25.83 -51.09 -10.16
CA SER A 141 -26.89 -50.94 -11.18
C SER A 141 -26.77 -51.97 -12.32
N LEU A 142 -25.55 -52.20 -12.83
CA LEU A 142 -25.31 -53.20 -13.87
C LEU A 142 -25.57 -54.63 -13.37
N PHE A 143 -25.23 -54.90 -12.12
CA PHE A 143 -25.46 -56.16 -11.45
C PHE A 143 -26.96 -56.46 -11.33
N GLU A 144 -27.73 -55.54 -10.73
CA GLU A 144 -29.19 -55.68 -10.58
C GLU A 144 -29.88 -55.83 -11.94
N SER A 145 -29.48 -55.02 -12.93
CA SER A 145 -30.00 -55.10 -14.29
C SER A 145 -29.72 -56.46 -14.93
N SER A 146 -28.47 -56.93 -14.86
CA SER A 146 -28.06 -58.23 -15.41
C SER A 146 -28.76 -59.40 -14.72
N ASN A 147 -28.90 -59.34 -13.40
CA ASN A 147 -29.58 -60.38 -12.64
C ASN A 147 -31.09 -60.41 -12.94
N SER A 148 -31.72 -59.23 -13.05
CA SER A 148 -33.13 -59.10 -13.41
C SER A 148 -33.44 -59.67 -14.79
N LEU A 149 -32.51 -59.56 -15.76
CA LEU A 149 -32.65 -60.15 -17.09
C LEU A 149 -32.68 -61.68 -17.02
N VAL A 150 -31.79 -62.28 -16.22
CA VAL A 150 -31.72 -63.74 -16.04
C VAL A 150 -32.97 -64.25 -15.34
N LEU A 151 -33.40 -63.59 -14.26
CA LEU A 151 -34.65 -63.89 -13.56
C LEU A 151 -35.86 -63.82 -14.51
N LYS A 152 -35.99 -62.71 -15.24
CA LYS A 152 -37.08 -62.52 -16.21
C LYS A 152 -37.10 -63.60 -17.27
N TYR A 153 -35.94 -63.95 -17.85
CA TYR A 153 -35.84 -65.02 -18.83
C TYR A 153 -36.19 -66.39 -18.22
N THR A 154 -35.77 -66.64 -16.98
CA THR A 154 -36.06 -67.91 -16.26
C THR A 154 -37.54 -68.11 -15.99
N PHE A 155 -38.30 -67.05 -15.67
CA PHE A 155 -39.72 -67.16 -15.37
C PHE A 155 -40.63 -66.98 -16.59
N VAL A 156 -40.27 -66.11 -17.54
CA VAL A 156 -41.14 -65.74 -18.67
C VAL A 156 -40.68 -66.35 -20.00
N GLY A 157 -39.42 -66.77 -20.10
CA GLY A 157 -38.86 -67.33 -21.33
C GLY A 157 -39.63 -68.56 -21.81
N ALA A 158 -39.76 -68.64 -23.13
CA ALA A 158 -40.25 -69.81 -23.85
C ALA A 158 -39.08 -70.71 -24.24
N ALA A 159 -39.24 -72.02 -24.08
CA ALA A 159 -38.25 -73.00 -24.51
C ALA A 159 -38.06 -72.97 -26.03
N ALA A 160 -36.84 -73.27 -26.48
CA ALA A 160 -36.45 -73.36 -27.90
C ALA A 160 -36.64 -72.08 -28.76
N ASP A 161 -36.98 -70.92 -28.20
CA ASP A 161 -36.95 -69.64 -28.92
C ASP A 161 -35.51 -69.11 -29.00
N LEU A 162 -34.82 -69.46 -30.09
CA LEU A 162 -33.44 -69.07 -30.36
C LEU A 162 -33.26 -67.55 -30.45
N SER A 163 -34.25 -66.82 -30.98
CA SER A 163 -34.16 -65.36 -31.14
C SER A 163 -34.21 -64.67 -29.78
N MET A 164 -35.17 -65.08 -28.95
CA MET A 164 -35.30 -64.56 -27.59
C MET A 164 -34.06 -64.90 -26.76
N TYR A 165 -33.61 -66.16 -26.77
CA TYR A 165 -32.39 -66.59 -26.06
C TYR A 165 -31.18 -65.73 -26.44
N ASN A 166 -30.90 -65.56 -27.75
CA ASN A 166 -29.76 -64.79 -28.22
C ASN A 166 -29.82 -63.33 -27.75
N SER A 167 -31.01 -62.72 -27.77
CA SER A 167 -31.19 -61.33 -27.32
C SER A 167 -30.90 -61.16 -25.82
N TYR A 168 -31.49 -62.02 -24.97
CA TYR A 168 -31.26 -61.98 -23.52
C TYR A 168 -29.80 -62.30 -23.18
N GLN A 169 -29.21 -63.32 -23.82
CA GLN A 169 -27.82 -63.70 -23.60
C GLN A 169 -26.85 -62.58 -24.02
N PHE A 170 -27.11 -61.93 -25.15
CA PHE A 170 -26.27 -60.81 -25.63
C PHE A 170 -26.28 -59.65 -24.64
N ASN A 171 -27.48 -59.20 -24.22
CA ASN A 171 -27.63 -58.11 -23.27
C ASN A 171 -26.98 -58.45 -21.93
N TYR A 172 -27.22 -59.66 -21.42
CA TYR A 172 -26.61 -60.16 -20.20
C TYR A 172 -25.07 -60.15 -20.25
N LYS A 173 -24.49 -60.71 -21.32
CA LYS A 173 -23.03 -60.75 -21.49
C LYS A 173 -22.43 -59.37 -21.61
N ASN A 174 -23.08 -58.45 -22.32
CA ASN A 174 -22.59 -57.08 -22.48
C ASN A 174 -22.55 -56.35 -21.13
N SER A 175 -23.67 -56.37 -20.38
CA SER A 175 -23.75 -55.74 -19.06
C SER A 175 -22.81 -56.38 -18.03
N THR A 176 -22.66 -57.71 -18.06
CA THR A 176 -21.74 -58.43 -17.17
C THR A 176 -20.28 -58.11 -17.51
N GLN A 177 -19.93 -57.98 -18.79
CA GLN A 177 -18.58 -57.61 -19.20
C GLN A 177 -18.22 -56.18 -18.80
N GLU A 178 -19.15 -55.24 -18.96
CA GLU A 178 -18.99 -53.86 -18.49
C GLU A 178 -18.81 -53.82 -16.97
N MET A 179 -19.64 -54.56 -16.22
CA MET A 179 -19.53 -54.70 -14.77
C MET A 179 -18.16 -55.24 -14.36
N LYS A 180 -17.68 -56.32 -14.98
CA LYS A 180 -16.35 -56.88 -14.70
C LYS A 180 -15.21 -55.90 -14.99
N THR A 181 -15.35 -55.10 -16.05
CA THR A 181 -14.37 -54.06 -16.40
C THR A 181 -14.32 -52.97 -15.33
N LEU A 182 -15.48 -52.54 -14.83
CA LEU A 182 -15.59 -51.58 -13.73
C LEU A 182 -15.04 -52.15 -12.42
N LEU A 183 -15.35 -53.40 -12.07
CA LEU A 183 -14.78 -54.09 -10.91
C LEU A 183 -13.24 -54.12 -10.96
N GLN A 184 -12.66 -54.42 -12.12
CA GLN A 184 -11.19 -54.39 -12.30
C GLN A 184 -10.61 -52.98 -12.21
N THR A 185 -11.34 -51.98 -12.67
CA THR A 185 -10.94 -50.57 -12.57
C THR A 185 -10.95 -50.10 -11.11
N ILE A 186 -11.99 -50.47 -10.36
CA ILE A 186 -12.06 -50.26 -8.91
C ILE A 186 -10.87 -50.92 -8.21
N LEU A 187 -10.61 -52.20 -8.50
CA LEU A 187 -9.51 -52.94 -7.89
C LEU A 187 -8.15 -52.25 -8.11
N ARG A 188 -7.89 -51.77 -9.33
CA ARG A 188 -6.64 -51.05 -9.67
C ARG A 188 -6.48 -49.69 -8.99
N ASN A 189 -7.60 -49.05 -8.65
CA ASN A 189 -7.63 -47.73 -8.04
C ASN A 189 -7.66 -47.77 -6.50
N LEU A 190 -7.81 -48.96 -5.91
CA LEU A 190 -7.70 -49.13 -4.46
C LEU A 190 -6.23 -49.09 -4.05
N ASP A 191 -5.87 -48.18 -3.14
CA ASP A 191 -4.49 -48.05 -2.65
C ASP A 191 -4.18 -48.99 -1.46
N ASP A 192 -5.17 -49.73 -0.94
CA ASP A 192 -5.05 -50.59 0.24
C ASP A 192 -5.04 -52.08 -0.13
N ALA A 193 -3.95 -52.79 0.17
CA ALA A 193 -3.77 -54.20 -0.17
C ALA A 193 -4.76 -55.13 0.55
N SER A 194 -5.22 -54.78 1.76
CA SER A 194 -6.15 -55.59 2.54
C SER A 194 -7.53 -55.59 1.89
N ILE A 195 -8.03 -54.41 1.50
CA ILE A 195 -9.33 -54.29 0.85
C ILE A 195 -9.29 -54.83 -0.58
N GLN A 196 -8.17 -54.67 -1.30
CA GLN A 196 -7.97 -55.31 -2.61
C GLN A 196 -8.14 -56.83 -2.52
N LYS A 197 -7.52 -57.46 -1.52
CA LYS A 197 -7.61 -58.91 -1.33
C LYS A 197 -9.04 -59.35 -1.02
N THR A 198 -9.69 -58.66 -0.09
CA THR A 198 -11.08 -58.95 0.29
C THR A 198 -12.02 -58.76 -0.89
N PHE A 199 -11.95 -57.62 -1.58
CA PHE A 199 -12.76 -57.29 -2.75
C PHE A 199 -12.56 -58.27 -3.92
N ASN A 200 -11.33 -58.74 -4.14
CA ASN A 200 -11.05 -59.74 -5.15
C ASN A 200 -11.71 -61.08 -4.81
N SER A 201 -11.59 -61.54 -3.55
CA SER A 201 -12.20 -62.80 -3.10
C SER A 201 -13.73 -62.76 -2.96
N THR A 202 -14.32 -61.57 -2.76
CA THR A 202 -15.77 -61.41 -2.62
C THR A 202 -16.39 -60.98 -3.94
N SER A 203 -16.26 -59.72 -4.34
CA SER A 203 -16.98 -59.17 -5.49
C SER A 203 -16.49 -59.72 -6.83
N ILE A 204 -15.19 -59.89 -7.07
CA ILE A 204 -14.69 -60.36 -8.38
C ILE A 204 -14.92 -61.86 -8.55
N GLU A 205 -14.51 -62.67 -7.56
CA GLU A 205 -14.68 -64.11 -7.62
C GLU A 205 -16.17 -64.50 -7.62
N ALA A 206 -16.99 -63.94 -6.73
CA ALA A 206 -18.43 -64.20 -6.73
C ALA A 206 -19.11 -63.74 -8.02
N SER A 207 -18.68 -62.62 -8.62
CA SER A 207 -19.19 -62.18 -9.93
C SER A 207 -18.90 -63.20 -11.03
N ASN A 208 -17.70 -63.78 -11.07
CA ASN A 208 -17.35 -64.81 -12.05
C ASN A 208 -18.13 -66.10 -11.83
N THR A 209 -18.31 -66.53 -10.58
CA THR A 209 -19.12 -67.70 -10.25
C THR A 209 -20.59 -67.48 -10.60
N LEU A 210 -21.14 -66.30 -10.29
CA LEU A 210 -22.52 -65.95 -10.61
C LEU A 210 -22.76 -65.88 -12.12
N ASP A 211 -21.80 -65.36 -12.88
CA ASP A 211 -21.84 -65.35 -14.35
C ASP A 211 -21.92 -66.75 -14.95
N SER A 212 -21.11 -67.68 -14.41
CA SER A 212 -21.18 -69.09 -14.80
C SER A 212 -22.55 -69.70 -14.49
N LEU A 213 -23.11 -69.47 -13.29
CA LEU A 213 -24.41 -69.99 -12.88
C LEU A 213 -25.57 -69.39 -13.69
N ASN A 214 -25.55 -68.08 -13.93
CA ASN A 214 -26.56 -67.39 -14.71
C ASN A 214 -26.53 -67.84 -16.18
N SER A 215 -25.34 -68.01 -16.76
CA SER A 215 -25.18 -68.55 -18.11
C SER A 215 -25.73 -69.98 -18.20
N GLN A 216 -25.44 -70.84 -17.22
CA GLN A 216 -25.98 -72.20 -17.16
C GLN A 216 -27.52 -72.20 -17.02
N THR A 217 -28.06 -71.33 -16.17
CA THR A 217 -29.51 -71.21 -15.94
C THR A 217 -30.24 -70.81 -17.22
N MET A 218 -29.69 -69.85 -17.99
CA MET A 218 -30.27 -69.48 -19.29
C MET A 218 -30.23 -70.64 -20.31
N ILE A 219 -29.17 -71.46 -20.31
CA ILE A 219 -29.08 -72.65 -21.17
C ILE A 219 -30.13 -73.70 -20.78
N MET A 220 -30.35 -73.93 -19.48
CA MET A 220 -31.40 -74.86 -19.00
C MET A 220 -32.79 -74.42 -19.47
N VAL A 221 -33.11 -73.13 -19.39
CA VAL A 221 -34.38 -72.59 -19.91
C VAL A 221 -34.51 -72.82 -21.42
N PHE A 222 -33.43 -72.61 -22.18
CA PHE A 222 -33.41 -72.85 -23.63
C PHE A 222 -33.64 -74.33 -23.98
N GLN A 223 -33.12 -75.25 -23.16
CA GLN A 223 -33.24 -76.72 -23.31
C GLN A 223 -34.55 -77.30 -22.75
N ASP A 224 -35.56 -76.47 -22.47
CA ASP A 224 -36.85 -76.87 -21.89
C ASP A 224 -36.75 -77.45 -20.46
N GLN A 225 -35.65 -77.18 -19.74
CA GLN A 225 -35.44 -77.57 -18.34
C GLN A 225 -35.79 -76.41 -17.39
N LYS A 226 -36.98 -75.82 -17.57
CA LYS A 226 -37.38 -74.61 -16.84
C LYS A 226 -37.52 -74.84 -15.33
N ALA A 227 -38.03 -75.99 -14.91
CA ALA A 227 -38.19 -76.33 -13.49
C ALA A 227 -36.82 -76.42 -12.78
N ASP A 228 -35.83 -77.02 -13.44
CA ASP A 228 -34.47 -77.13 -12.90
C ASP A 228 -33.78 -75.77 -12.84
N ALA A 229 -33.96 -74.92 -13.86
CA ALA A 229 -33.47 -73.55 -13.86
C ALA A 229 -34.06 -72.72 -12.71
N GLN A 230 -35.35 -72.85 -12.44
CA GLN A 230 -36.03 -72.20 -11.32
C GLN A 230 -35.55 -72.73 -9.96
N ALA A 231 -35.36 -74.04 -9.83
CA ALA A 231 -34.79 -74.63 -8.63
C ALA A 231 -33.34 -74.16 -8.40
N LYS A 232 -32.55 -74.02 -9.48
CA LYS A 232 -31.16 -73.56 -9.42
C LYS A 232 -31.05 -72.11 -8.96
N ILE A 233 -31.83 -71.19 -9.54
CA ILE A 233 -31.81 -69.77 -9.16
C ILE A 233 -32.37 -69.55 -7.74
N SER A 234 -33.26 -70.42 -7.27
CA SER A 234 -33.82 -70.38 -5.92
C SER A 234 -32.96 -71.13 -4.89
N SER A 235 -31.83 -71.72 -5.30
CA SER A 235 -31.01 -72.55 -4.42
C SER A 235 -30.23 -71.72 -3.39
N ASP A 236 -29.95 -72.32 -2.23
CA ASP A 236 -29.12 -71.70 -1.19
C ASP A 236 -27.71 -71.35 -1.68
N SER A 237 -27.16 -72.18 -2.57
CA SER A 237 -25.84 -71.94 -3.18
C SER A 237 -25.84 -70.66 -4.02
N TYR A 238 -26.88 -70.45 -4.83
CA TYR A 238 -27.02 -69.22 -5.62
C TYR A 238 -27.16 -67.99 -4.72
N ASN A 239 -28.05 -68.06 -3.74
CA ASN A 239 -28.28 -66.98 -2.77
C ASN A 239 -27.03 -66.67 -1.93
N THR A 240 -26.20 -67.66 -1.62
CA THR A 240 -24.93 -67.47 -0.90
C THR A 240 -23.93 -66.69 -1.74
N ILE A 241 -23.81 -67.00 -3.04
CA ILE A 241 -22.92 -66.29 -3.96
C ILE A 241 -23.40 -64.85 -4.17
N LEU A 242 -24.72 -64.65 -4.34
CA LEU A 242 -25.36 -63.35 -4.43
C LEU A 242 -25.03 -62.48 -3.21
N LYS A 243 -25.26 -63.00 -2.00
CA LYS A 243 -24.94 -62.30 -0.74
C LYS A 243 -23.44 -62.05 -0.56
N THR A 244 -22.58 -62.94 -1.06
CA THR A 244 -21.12 -62.76 -1.01
C THR A 244 -20.69 -61.61 -1.92
N PHE A 245 -21.29 -61.49 -3.10
CA PHE A 245 -21.06 -60.37 -4.00
C PHE A 245 -21.52 -59.04 -3.39
N GLU A 246 -22.76 -58.99 -2.90
CA GLU A 246 -23.35 -57.81 -2.23
C GLU A 246 -22.53 -57.39 -1.01
N GLY A 247 -22.18 -58.35 -0.13
CA GLY A 247 -21.37 -58.08 1.05
C GLY A 247 -19.97 -57.56 0.71
N GLY A 248 -19.40 -57.97 -0.43
CA GLY A 248 -18.13 -57.42 -0.93
C GLY A 248 -18.24 -55.96 -1.37
N LEU A 249 -19.35 -55.60 -2.03
CA LEU A 249 -19.64 -54.21 -2.42
C LEU A 249 -19.91 -53.35 -1.18
N ASP A 250 -20.68 -53.85 -0.21
CA ASP A 250 -20.98 -53.13 1.03
C ASP A 250 -19.71 -52.85 1.84
N GLN A 251 -18.81 -53.84 1.95
CA GLN A 251 -17.51 -53.65 2.58
C GLN A 251 -16.66 -52.58 1.88
N LEU A 252 -16.68 -52.56 0.55
CA LEU A 252 -16.00 -51.53 -0.23
C LEU A 252 -16.61 -50.15 0.01
N VAL A 253 -17.94 -50.02 0.00
CA VAL A 253 -18.63 -48.75 0.30
C VAL A 253 -18.28 -48.27 1.70
N SER A 254 -18.33 -49.15 2.70
CA SER A 254 -17.97 -48.83 4.08
C SER A 254 -16.50 -48.40 4.21
N PHE A 255 -15.59 -49.05 3.47
CA PHE A 255 -14.18 -48.66 3.41
C PHE A 255 -14.01 -47.25 2.81
N VAL A 256 -14.63 -46.99 1.66
CA VAL A 256 -14.58 -45.68 0.98
C VAL A 256 -15.16 -44.58 1.86
N GLN A 257 -16.32 -44.81 2.49
CA GLN A 257 -16.95 -43.86 3.41
C GLN A 257 -16.06 -43.57 4.63
N THR A 258 -15.42 -44.59 5.20
CA THR A 258 -14.51 -44.41 6.33
C THR A 258 -13.29 -43.60 5.91
N LYS A 259 -12.73 -43.88 4.73
CA LYS A 259 -11.58 -43.15 4.17
C LYS A 259 -11.93 -41.70 3.80
N GLU A 260 -13.12 -41.45 3.27
CA GLU A 260 -13.59 -40.09 3.01
C GLU A 260 -13.81 -39.32 4.30
N LYS A 261 -14.40 -39.93 5.34
CA LYS A 261 -14.55 -39.28 6.65
C LYS A 261 -13.20 -38.95 7.30
N GLU A 262 -12.22 -39.84 7.17
CA GLU A 262 -10.85 -39.60 7.63
C GLU A 262 -10.22 -38.40 6.89
N LYS A 263 -10.42 -38.33 5.56
CA LYS A 263 -9.97 -37.20 4.74
C LYS A 263 -10.67 -35.90 5.08
N ASP A 264 -11.99 -35.88 5.22
CA ASP A 264 -12.75 -34.69 5.60
C ASP A 264 -12.22 -34.13 6.93
N THR A 265 -11.91 -35.00 7.88
CA THR A 265 -11.31 -34.62 9.16
C THR A 265 -9.91 -34.00 8.97
N GLN A 266 -9.08 -34.57 8.08
CA GLN A 266 -7.77 -34.03 7.75
C GLN A 266 -7.85 -32.69 7.01
N VAL A 267 -8.73 -32.56 6.02
CA VAL A 267 -8.97 -31.31 5.27
C VAL A 267 -9.46 -30.22 6.22
N LEU A 268 -10.38 -30.55 7.14
CA LEU A 268 -10.84 -29.63 8.17
C LEU A 268 -9.69 -29.18 9.09
N ALA A 269 -8.81 -30.10 9.51
CA ALA A 269 -7.65 -29.75 10.31
C ALA A 269 -6.67 -28.83 9.56
N ILE A 270 -6.38 -29.12 8.29
CA ILE A 270 -5.48 -28.31 7.45
C ILE A 270 -6.07 -26.90 7.23
N THR A 271 -7.35 -26.80 6.91
CA THR A 271 -8.02 -25.50 6.70
C THR A 271 -8.09 -24.67 7.98
N LEU A 272 -8.26 -25.31 9.15
CA LEU A 272 -8.16 -24.64 10.45
C LEU A 272 -6.76 -24.07 10.68
N VAL A 273 -5.72 -24.86 10.43
CA VAL A 273 -4.32 -24.40 10.54
C VAL A 273 -4.08 -23.21 9.61
N GLN A 274 -4.58 -23.26 8.37
CA GLN A 274 -4.48 -22.16 7.42
C GLN A 274 -5.15 -20.88 7.94
N LEU A 275 -6.35 -20.99 8.52
CA LEU A 275 -7.06 -19.86 9.11
C LEU A 275 -6.26 -19.22 10.27
N VAL A 276 -5.70 -20.04 11.15
CA VAL A 276 -4.86 -19.56 12.27
C VAL A 276 -3.63 -18.81 11.75
N VAL A 277 -2.94 -19.34 10.73
CA VAL A 277 -1.78 -18.69 10.11
C VAL A 277 -2.16 -17.33 9.50
N ILE A 278 -3.32 -17.23 8.84
CA ILE A 278 -3.81 -15.96 8.28
C ILE A 278 -4.05 -14.94 9.39
N VAL A 279 -4.73 -15.32 10.47
CA VAL A 279 -5.05 -14.43 11.59
C VAL A 279 -3.77 -13.93 12.28
N VAL A 280 -2.81 -14.82 12.55
CA VAL A 280 -1.51 -14.45 13.13
C VAL A 280 -0.73 -13.53 12.20
N SER A 281 -0.75 -13.80 10.89
CA SER A 281 -0.09 -12.94 9.89
C SER A 281 -0.70 -11.54 9.87
N LEU A 282 -2.02 -11.41 9.87
CA LEU A 282 -2.70 -10.12 9.93
C LEU A 282 -2.37 -9.35 11.21
N PHE A 283 -2.31 -10.04 12.35
CA PHE A 283 -1.97 -9.43 13.64
C PHE A 283 -0.55 -8.87 13.67
N VAL A 284 0.40 -9.48 12.94
CA VAL A 284 1.78 -8.98 12.83
C VAL A 284 1.89 -7.87 11.78
N ILE A 285 1.23 -8.02 10.63
CA ILE A 285 1.38 -7.12 9.49
C ILE A 285 0.71 -5.76 9.74
N LEU A 286 -0.49 -5.74 10.31
CA LEU A 286 -1.27 -4.51 10.48
C LEU A 286 -0.56 -3.48 11.37
N PRO A 287 -0.02 -3.83 12.56
CA PRO A 287 0.75 -2.87 13.37
C PRO A 287 1.99 -2.35 12.67
N ILE A 288 2.69 -3.18 11.88
CA ILE A 288 3.86 -2.75 11.11
C ILE A 288 3.45 -1.70 10.07
N ILE A 289 2.35 -1.92 9.34
CA ILE A 289 1.85 -0.96 8.35
C ILE A 289 1.48 0.38 9.03
N VAL A 290 0.73 0.33 10.14
CA VAL A 290 0.35 1.54 10.88
C VAL A 290 1.60 2.28 11.36
N PHE A 291 2.57 1.57 11.95
CA PHE A 291 3.81 2.17 12.43
C PHE A 291 4.60 2.84 11.30
N VAL A 292 4.75 2.17 10.15
CA VAL A 292 5.45 2.72 8.99
C VAL A 292 4.72 3.96 8.45
N PHE A 293 3.39 3.93 8.39
CA PHE A 293 2.59 5.05 7.89
C PHE A 293 2.64 6.27 8.83
N THR A 294 2.43 6.07 10.13
CA THR A 294 2.55 7.14 11.13
C THR A 294 3.96 7.73 11.11
N TYR A 295 4.99 6.90 11.01
CA TYR A 295 6.36 7.39 10.91
C TYR A 295 6.60 8.18 9.61
N ALA A 296 6.10 7.70 8.47
CA ALA A 296 6.22 8.41 7.20
C ALA A 296 5.58 9.81 7.28
N ILE A 297 4.38 9.93 7.85
CA ILE A 297 3.71 11.21 8.09
C ILE A 297 4.55 12.12 8.99
N ASN A 298 5.04 11.61 10.12
CA ASN A 298 5.86 12.39 11.04
C ASN A 298 7.15 12.88 10.38
N ARG A 299 7.78 12.02 9.59
CA ARG A 299 9.00 12.36 8.84
C ARG A 299 8.72 13.42 7.79
N ASP A 300 7.64 13.29 7.03
CA ASP A 300 7.24 14.26 6.01
C ASP A 300 6.91 15.62 6.61
N SER A 301 6.26 15.67 7.79
CA SER A 301 6.05 16.92 8.52
C SER A 301 7.37 17.62 8.87
N LEU A 302 8.37 16.86 9.32
CA LEU A 302 9.71 17.38 9.65
C LEU A 302 10.43 17.89 8.40
N TYR A 303 10.32 17.18 7.27
CA TYR A 303 10.88 17.66 6.00
C TYR A 303 10.19 18.93 5.50
N LEU A 304 8.86 19.01 5.62
CA LEU A 304 8.11 20.22 5.28
C LEU A 304 8.55 21.40 6.15
N ASP A 305 8.75 21.20 7.45
CA ASP A 305 9.24 22.25 8.34
C ASP A 305 10.68 22.69 8.00
N LYS A 306 11.55 21.75 7.61
CA LYS A 306 12.89 22.09 7.12
C LYS A 306 12.84 22.90 5.83
N ILE A 307 11.98 22.53 4.89
CA ILE A 307 11.78 23.26 3.62
C ILE A 307 11.23 24.66 3.91
N ARG A 308 10.23 24.78 4.79
CA ARG A 308 9.67 26.06 5.23
C ARG A 308 10.73 26.96 5.85
N ARG A 309 11.59 26.44 6.73
CA ARG A 309 12.70 27.20 7.32
C ARG A 309 13.72 27.65 6.27
N ALA A 310 14.09 26.76 5.34
CA ALA A 310 15.00 27.11 4.25
C ALA A 310 14.42 28.21 3.35
N ASN A 311 13.12 28.16 3.06
CA ASN A 311 12.44 29.18 2.28
C ASN A 311 12.34 30.51 3.02
N ALA A 312 12.08 30.50 4.33
CA ALA A 312 12.10 31.70 5.16
C ALA A 312 13.48 32.38 5.14
N ILE A 313 14.55 31.59 5.24
CA ILE A 313 15.93 32.11 5.11
C ILE A 313 16.13 32.76 3.73
N MET A 314 15.69 32.11 2.65
CA MET A 314 15.81 32.66 1.30
C MET A 314 15.03 33.98 1.11
N LEU A 315 13.92 34.17 1.82
CA LEU A 315 13.18 35.43 1.88
C LEU A 315 14.00 36.49 2.62
N MET A 316 14.57 36.16 3.79
CA MET A 316 15.45 37.08 4.53
C MET A 316 16.65 37.51 3.69
N ASP A 317 17.31 36.60 2.96
CA ASP A 317 18.39 36.92 2.03
C ASP A 317 17.95 37.92 0.93
N THR A 318 16.67 37.88 0.56
CA THR A 318 16.11 38.81 -0.44
C THR A 318 15.81 40.19 0.16
N MET A 319 15.47 40.25 1.44
CA MET A 319 15.26 41.50 2.19
C MET A 319 16.58 42.17 2.56
N GLU A 320 17.66 41.41 2.73
CA GLU A 320 19.00 41.93 3.02
C GLU A 320 19.64 42.66 1.81
N ASP A 321 19.38 42.21 0.58
CA ASP A 321 19.86 42.86 -0.65
C ASP A 321 18.98 44.08 -1.02
N ASP A 322 19.53 45.30 -0.96
CA ASP A 322 18.81 46.55 -1.24
C ASP A 322 18.11 46.57 -2.62
N GLY A 323 18.73 46.00 -3.65
CA GLY A 323 18.21 46.00 -5.01
C GLY A 323 17.07 45.00 -5.18
N LEU A 324 17.23 43.79 -4.63
CA LEU A 324 16.16 42.80 -4.61
C LEU A 324 15.02 43.21 -3.68
N ARG A 325 15.33 43.82 -2.54
CA ARG A 325 14.35 44.36 -1.58
C ARG A 325 13.44 45.38 -2.25
N ALA A 326 14.00 46.36 -2.96
CA ALA A 326 13.21 47.36 -3.69
C ALA A 326 12.30 46.74 -4.78
N LEU A 327 12.82 45.76 -5.53
CA LEU A 327 12.03 45.03 -6.53
C LEU A 327 10.93 44.18 -5.90
N PHE A 328 11.22 43.59 -4.74
CA PHE A 328 10.28 42.76 -4.00
C PHE A 328 9.16 43.59 -3.40
N LYS A 329 9.47 44.77 -2.84
CA LYS A 329 8.47 45.75 -2.38
C LYS A 329 7.46 46.09 -3.46
N ILE A 330 7.93 46.43 -4.66
CA ILE A 330 7.07 46.71 -5.82
C ILE A 330 6.21 45.50 -6.20
N HIS A 331 6.75 44.28 -6.02
CA HIS A 331 5.99 43.06 -6.25
C HIS A 331 4.89 42.86 -5.19
N CYS A 332 5.19 43.09 -3.91
CA CYS A 332 4.22 43.03 -2.81
C CYS A 332 3.12 44.08 -2.96
N GLU A 333 3.43 45.30 -3.41
CA GLU A 333 2.43 46.32 -3.72
C GLU A 333 1.44 45.85 -4.81
N LYS A 334 1.95 45.14 -5.83
CA LYS A 334 1.12 44.56 -6.90
C LYS A 334 0.24 43.42 -6.40
N GLU A 335 0.78 42.57 -5.51
CA GLU A 335 0.04 41.45 -4.93
C GLU A 335 -0.83 41.86 -3.72
N LYS A 336 -0.83 43.14 -3.33
CA LYS A 336 -1.53 43.66 -2.13
C LYS A 336 -1.13 42.94 -0.84
N SER A 337 0.18 42.73 -0.69
CA SER A 337 0.81 42.13 0.50
C SER A 337 1.92 43.01 1.07
N VAL A 338 1.78 44.33 0.89
CA VAL A 338 2.79 45.33 1.28
C VAL A 338 2.90 45.47 2.79
N GLU A 339 1.81 45.25 3.52
CA GLU A 339 1.73 45.34 4.98
C GLU A 339 2.66 44.32 5.63
N ASN A 340 2.63 43.07 5.14
CA ASN A 340 3.53 42.01 5.60
C ASN A 340 5.00 42.32 5.27
N TYR A 341 5.26 42.91 4.09
CA TYR A 341 6.60 43.34 3.71
C TYR A 341 7.14 44.44 4.65
N LEU A 342 6.32 45.46 4.93
CA LEU A 342 6.70 46.60 5.77
C LEU A 342 6.92 46.18 7.23
N LEU A 343 6.11 45.23 7.73
CA LEU A 343 6.34 44.62 9.03
C LEU A 343 7.72 43.94 9.09
N LEU A 344 8.07 43.09 8.11
CA LEU A 344 9.40 42.45 8.07
C LEU A 344 10.53 43.48 8.00
N GLU A 345 10.38 44.54 7.21
CA GLU A 345 11.35 45.63 7.08
C GLU A 345 11.56 46.35 8.44
N LYS A 346 10.49 46.63 9.17
CA LYS A 346 10.54 47.24 10.50
C LYS A 346 11.15 46.31 11.55
N ILE A 347 10.85 45.01 11.51
CA ILE A 347 11.47 44.01 12.39
C ILE A 347 12.98 43.91 12.13
N GLN A 348 13.40 43.91 10.86
CA GLN A 348 14.82 43.91 10.50
C GLN A 348 15.53 45.18 10.98
N TYR A 349 14.86 46.34 10.89
CA TYR A 349 15.37 47.59 11.45
C TYR A 349 15.53 47.52 12.97
N PHE A 350 14.51 47.02 13.70
CA PHE A 350 14.60 46.79 15.14
C PHE A 350 15.78 45.88 15.52
N ARG A 351 16.00 44.81 14.75
CA ARG A 351 17.13 43.89 14.97
C ARG A 351 18.48 44.59 14.79
N SER A 352 18.62 45.43 13.76
CA SER A 352 19.85 46.23 13.58
C SER A 352 20.12 47.18 14.76
N LEU A 353 19.06 47.71 15.39
CA LEU A 353 19.19 48.52 16.62
C LEU A 353 19.59 47.66 17.83
N CYS A 354 19.10 46.42 17.91
CA CYS A 354 19.54 45.47 18.94
C CYS A 354 21.02 45.12 18.81
N GLU A 355 21.50 44.80 17.60
CA GLU A 355 22.91 44.51 17.32
C GLU A 355 23.79 45.72 17.68
N ARG A 356 23.37 46.94 17.32
CA ARG A 356 24.06 48.18 17.70
C ARG A 356 24.07 48.39 19.21
N SER A 357 22.95 48.15 19.89
CA SER A 357 22.86 48.24 21.36
C SER A 357 23.83 47.26 22.03
N LEU A 358 23.91 46.03 21.51
CA LEU A 358 24.81 44.99 22.01
C LEU A 358 26.28 45.36 21.80
N ASP A 359 26.66 45.88 20.63
CA ASP A 359 28.02 46.40 20.36
C ASP A 359 28.37 47.57 21.30
N LEU A 360 27.44 48.50 21.54
CA LEU A 360 27.63 49.59 22.50
C LEU A 360 27.80 49.07 23.94
N GLN A 361 27.00 48.07 24.34
CA GLN A 361 27.11 47.42 25.66
C GLN A 361 28.46 46.71 25.80
N MET A 362 28.91 46.00 24.76
CA MET A 362 30.24 45.38 24.75
C MET A 362 31.36 46.40 24.89
N ARG A 363 31.26 47.57 24.26
CA ARG A 363 32.24 48.66 24.43
C ARG A 363 32.18 49.30 25.82
N LEU A 364 30.98 49.50 26.38
CA LEU A 364 30.79 50.14 27.67
C LEU A 364 31.29 49.28 28.84
N PHE A 365 31.06 47.97 28.76
CA PHE A 365 31.37 47.03 29.85
C PHE A 365 32.58 46.14 29.58
N GLY A 366 32.98 45.94 28.31
CA GLY A 366 34.10 45.08 27.92
C GLY A 366 35.46 45.70 28.20
N ASP A 367 35.62 47.02 28.03
CA ASP A 367 36.92 47.70 28.22
C ASP A 367 37.30 47.86 29.71
N ASN A 368 36.33 47.79 30.62
CA ASN A 368 36.57 47.94 32.06
C ASN A 368 37.18 46.68 32.72
N ASN A 369 37.34 45.58 31.99
CA ASN A 369 37.88 44.32 32.53
C ASN A 369 39.38 44.11 32.23
N VAL A 370 40.05 45.05 31.56
CA VAL A 370 41.50 44.93 31.22
C VAL A 370 42.38 45.87 32.06
N LEU A 371 41.80 46.75 32.88
CA LEU A 371 42.54 47.75 33.67
C LEU A 371 42.28 47.74 35.18
N SER A 372 41.47 46.79 35.68
CA SER A 372 41.10 46.71 37.11
C SER A 372 42.06 45.88 37.98
N ASP A 373 43.17 45.38 37.45
CA ASP A 373 44.16 44.59 38.21
C ASP A 373 45.35 45.40 38.77
N ILE A 374 45.31 46.73 38.71
CA ILE A 374 46.34 47.57 39.34
C ILE A 374 45.69 48.63 40.23
N SER A 375 45.99 48.51 41.53
CA SER A 375 45.76 49.48 42.61
C SER A 375 44.55 49.25 43.51
N SER A 376 44.54 48.11 44.19
CA SER A 376 44.11 48.06 45.60
C SER A 376 45.15 48.78 46.46
N ASP A 377 44.85 49.95 46.99
CA ASP A 377 45.18 50.33 48.39
C ASP A 377 44.78 51.78 48.74
N ILE A 378 44.36 51.92 50.00
CA ILE A 378 44.09 53.15 50.80
C ILE A 378 42.62 53.61 50.90
N SER A 379 41.97 53.04 51.92
CA SER A 379 41.33 53.70 53.08
C SER A 379 40.79 55.14 52.97
N GLY A 380 39.60 55.32 53.54
CA GLY A 380 39.31 56.49 54.39
C GLY A 380 38.13 57.35 53.96
N ASP A 381 36.96 57.04 54.53
CA ASP A 381 36.10 57.97 55.26
C ASP A 381 35.98 59.43 54.76
N SER A 382 34.82 59.80 54.18
CA SER A 382 34.08 61.03 54.54
C SER A 382 32.96 61.37 53.53
N ALA A 383 31.98 62.07 54.10
CA ALA A 383 30.66 62.39 53.61
C ALA A 383 30.59 63.30 52.37
N GLN A 384 29.40 63.24 51.73
CA GLN A 384 28.73 64.34 51.02
C GLN A 384 29.55 65.13 49.98
N SER A 385 29.45 64.73 48.71
CA SER A 385 29.04 65.70 47.68
C SER A 385 28.43 64.96 46.48
N SER A 386 27.21 65.32 46.15
CA SER A 386 26.51 64.97 44.92
C SER A 386 27.21 65.61 43.72
N LYS A 387 28.39 65.10 43.35
CA LYS A 387 28.99 65.40 42.04
C LYS A 387 28.19 64.64 41.00
N LYS A 388 27.41 65.38 40.18
CA LYS A 388 26.85 64.89 38.93
C LYS A 388 27.96 64.17 38.16
N LYS A 389 27.93 62.84 38.18
CA LYS A 389 28.80 61.99 37.36
C LYS A 389 28.48 62.39 35.93
N LYS A 390 29.48 62.95 35.24
CA LYS A 390 29.32 63.40 33.85
C LYS A 390 29.09 62.13 33.04
N GLU A 391 27.84 61.90 32.66
CA GLU A 391 27.39 60.77 31.84
C GLU A 391 28.34 60.61 30.64
N SER A 392 28.87 59.41 30.47
CA SER A 392 29.82 59.14 29.39
C SER A 392 29.10 59.34 28.05
N PRO A 393 29.75 59.93 27.03
CA PRO A 393 29.16 60.04 25.69
C PRO A 393 28.59 58.71 25.15
N LEU A 394 29.20 57.59 25.54
CA LEU A 394 28.77 56.24 25.18
C LEU A 394 27.48 55.79 25.91
N GLU A 395 27.33 56.17 27.19
CA GLU A 395 26.10 55.90 27.97
C GLU A 395 24.91 56.64 27.36
N LYS A 396 25.14 57.89 26.93
CA LYS A 396 24.15 58.69 26.23
C LYS A 396 23.76 58.06 24.89
N GLU A 397 24.73 57.61 24.09
CA GLU A 397 24.45 56.93 22.81
C GLU A 397 23.67 55.63 23.01
N TYR A 398 24.01 54.84 24.04
CA TYR A 398 23.28 53.63 24.41
C TYR A 398 21.83 53.93 24.79
N ALA A 399 21.60 54.92 25.64
CA ALA A 399 20.26 55.35 26.03
C ALA A 399 19.44 55.85 24.83
N GLU A 400 20.06 56.58 23.90
CA GLU A 400 19.43 57.00 22.64
C GLU A 400 19.06 55.81 21.75
N VAL A 401 19.87 54.75 21.70
CA VAL A 401 19.57 53.52 20.94
C VAL A 401 18.44 52.71 21.59
N GLU A 402 18.44 52.52 22.91
CA GLU A 402 17.34 51.84 23.61
C GLU A 402 16.02 52.60 23.49
N ALA A 403 16.04 53.94 23.56
CA ALA A 403 14.86 54.76 23.32
C ALA A 403 14.30 54.55 21.91
N LYS A 404 15.18 54.50 20.88
CA LYS A 404 14.78 54.19 19.50
C LYS A 404 14.28 52.77 19.32
N LYS A 405 14.87 51.79 20.01
CA LYS A 405 14.35 50.40 20.00
C LYS A 405 12.92 50.36 20.52
N TYR A 406 12.64 51.05 21.62
CA TYR A 406 11.30 51.14 22.17
C TYR A 406 10.33 51.84 21.22
N GLU A 407 10.73 52.97 20.64
CA GLU A 407 9.93 53.69 19.64
C GLU A 407 9.56 52.79 18.46
N VAL A 408 10.54 52.11 17.85
CA VAL A 408 10.29 51.19 16.73
C VAL A 408 9.43 50.00 17.14
N ALA A 409 9.67 49.41 18.33
CA ALA A 409 8.88 48.29 18.81
C ALA A 409 7.43 48.70 19.10
N PHE A 410 7.22 49.92 19.59
CA PHE A 410 5.90 50.50 19.81
C PHE A 410 5.20 50.79 18.48
N GLU A 411 5.89 51.36 17.48
CA GLU A 411 5.36 51.53 16.13
C GLU A 411 4.92 50.18 15.53
N ILE A 412 5.78 49.15 15.62
CA ILE A 412 5.44 47.80 15.15
C ILE A 412 4.13 47.32 15.79
N PHE A 413 4.00 47.53 17.10
CA PHE A 413 2.81 47.13 17.84
C PHE A 413 1.55 47.90 17.38
N THR A 414 1.59 49.23 17.37
CA THR A 414 0.40 50.05 17.07
C THR A 414 0.01 50.03 15.59
N GLU A 415 0.98 49.98 14.67
CA GLU A 415 0.73 50.09 13.23
C GLU A 415 0.35 48.74 12.60
N PHE A 416 0.99 47.65 13.06
CA PHE A 416 0.87 46.33 12.41
C PHE A 416 0.19 45.26 13.27
N LEU A 417 0.32 45.30 14.60
CA LEU A 417 -0.21 44.24 15.47
C LEU A 417 -1.56 44.56 16.09
N GLU A 418 -1.83 45.84 16.35
CA GLU A 418 -3.09 46.30 16.88
C GLU A 418 -4.20 46.18 15.82
N VAL A 419 -5.36 45.66 16.21
CA VAL A 419 -6.50 45.43 15.31
C VAL A 419 -6.99 46.73 14.65
N THR A 420 -6.75 47.87 15.30
CA THR A 420 -7.09 49.21 14.79
C THR A 420 -5.95 49.87 14.02
N GLY A 421 -4.81 49.20 13.84
CA GLY A 421 -3.66 49.73 13.12
C GLY A 421 -3.93 49.90 11.61
N ASP A 422 -3.35 50.94 11.01
CA ASP A 422 -3.53 51.27 9.60
C ASP A 422 -2.99 50.18 8.64
N MET A 423 -2.00 49.40 9.10
CA MET A 423 -1.40 48.28 8.36
C MET A 423 -1.50 46.97 9.14
N ALA A 424 -2.61 46.78 9.86
CA ALA A 424 -2.83 45.59 10.66
C ALA A 424 -2.69 44.31 9.84
N VAL A 425 -1.77 43.43 10.24
CA VAL A 425 -1.54 42.13 9.61
C VAL A 425 -2.23 41.03 10.41
N ASN A 426 -2.62 39.96 9.72
CA ASN A 426 -3.35 38.85 10.35
C ASN A 426 -2.41 37.92 11.14
N ILE A 427 -2.26 38.17 12.44
CA ILE A 427 -1.39 37.43 13.35
C ILE A 427 -2.18 36.86 14.54
N SER A 428 -1.69 35.77 15.12
CA SER A 428 -2.22 35.19 16.35
C SER A 428 -2.20 36.19 17.52
N HIS A 429 -3.34 36.35 18.19
CA HIS A 429 -3.49 37.21 19.38
C HIS A 429 -2.48 36.89 20.50
N VAL A 430 -2.10 35.61 20.63
CA VAL A 430 -1.10 35.18 21.62
C VAL A 430 0.27 35.83 21.39
N LEU A 431 0.66 36.04 20.14
CA LEU A 431 1.92 36.72 19.83
C LEU A 431 1.83 38.21 20.07
N VAL A 432 0.68 38.81 19.75
CA VAL A 432 0.40 40.23 20.03
C VAL A 432 0.48 40.50 21.53
N ASP A 433 -0.15 39.65 22.35
CA ASP A 433 -0.11 39.76 23.81
C ASP A 433 1.32 39.58 24.36
N ALA A 434 2.10 38.65 23.79
CA ALA A 434 3.48 38.42 24.21
C ALA A 434 4.40 39.63 23.90
N VAL A 435 4.19 40.30 22.77
CA VAL A 435 4.89 41.56 22.44
C VAL A 435 4.43 42.68 23.37
N LYS A 436 3.12 42.80 23.59
CA LYS A 436 2.52 43.82 24.46
C LYS A 436 3.03 43.72 25.89
N ASP A 437 3.05 42.53 26.48
CA ASP A 437 3.56 42.30 27.83
C ASP A 437 5.03 42.74 27.98
N LYS A 438 5.87 42.51 26.95
CA LYS A 438 7.26 42.98 26.95
C LYS A 438 7.36 44.51 26.87
N LEU A 439 6.51 45.16 26.07
CA LEU A 439 6.45 46.62 25.96
C LEU A 439 5.94 47.26 27.26
N ASP A 440 4.89 46.72 27.85
CA ASP A 440 4.31 47.20 29.11
C ASP A 440 5.34 47.10 30.25
N LYS A 441 6.05 45.97 30.35
CA LYS A 441 7.14 45.80 31.33
C LYS A 441 8.27 46.81 31.16
N PHE A 442 8.62 47.15 29.92
CA PHE A 442 9.64 48.17 29.65
C PHE A 442 9.13 49.56 30.04
N ASN A 443 7.89 49.89 29.69
CA ASN A 443 7.25 51.17 30.03
C ASN A 443 7.10 51.37 31.55
N ASP A 444 6.75 50.30 32.27
CA ASP A 444 6.67 50.25 33.73
C ASP A 444 8.06 50.25 34.41
N LYS A 445 9.14 50.24 33.63
CA LYS A 445 10.54 50.16 34.09
C LYS A 445 10.83 48.88 34.89
N GLN A 446 10.08 47.82 34.64
CA GLN A 446 10.34 46.48 35.22
C GLN A 446 11.52 45.79 34.53
N ILE A 447 11.76 46.12 33.26
CA ILE A 447 12.95 45.71 32.50
C ILE A 447 13.66 46.96 31.96
N GLU A 448 14.99 46.97 32.00
CA GLU A 448 15.80 48.10 31.52
C GLU A 448 16.08 48.04 30.01
N THR A 449 16.00 46.85 29.40
CA THR A 449 16.35 46.61 28.00
C THR A 449 15.33 45.72 27.33
N LEU A 450 14.94 46.05 26.10
CA LEU A 450 14.06 45.19 25.31
C LEU A 450 14.79 43.93 24.81
N PRO A 451 14.19 42.72 24.94
CA PRO A 451 14.79 41.48 24.45
C PRO A 451 14.95 41.48 22.92
N GLU A 452 16.12 41.08 22.43
CA GLU A 452 16.42 40.96 20.99
C GLU A 452 15.47 39.99 20.28
N ASP A 453 15.07 38.92 20.97
CA ASP A 453 14.27 37.84 20.41
C ASP A 453 12.75 38.12 20.39
N MET A 454 12.31 39.31 20.80
CA MET A 454 10.89 39.59 21.01
C MET A 454 10.03 39.45 19.75
N PHE A 455 10.62 39.71 18.58
CA PHE A 455 9.95 39.58 17.28
C PHE A 455 10.33 38.32 16.50
N ASN A 456 11.18 37.42 17.03
CA ASN A 456 11.67 36.26 16.27
C ASN A 456 10.57 35.28 15.85
N ILE A 457 9.52 35.12 16.68
CA ILE A 457 8.38 34.26 16.34
C ILE A 457 7.50 34.95 15.29
N LEU A 458 7.30 36.26 15.47
CA LEU A 458 6.53 37.12 14.58
C LEU A 458 7.11 37.18 13.17
N GLU A 459 8.43 37.39 13.07
CA GLU A 459 9.20 37.37 11.83
C GLU A 459 9.01 36.05 11.11
N LYS A 460 9.16 34.93 11.82
CA LYS A 460 8.99 33.59 11.24
C LYS A 460 7.59 33.36 10.68
N GLU A 461 6.55 33.73 11.42
CA GLU A 461 5.17 33.60 10.94
C GLU A 461 4.92 34.48 9.72
N THR A 462 5.39 35.73 9.76
CA THR A 462 5.23 36.67 8.63
C THR A 462 6.00 36.17 7.39
N CYS A 463 7.22 35.64 7.56
CA CYS A 463 7.96 35.00 6.48
C CYS A 463 7.24 33.79 5.88
N LEU A 464 6.55 32.98 6.71
CA LEU A 464 5.75 31.85 6.23
C LEU A 464 4.56 32.31 5.40
N VAL A 465 3.86 33.37 5.84
CA VAL A 465 2.73 33.96 5.10
C VAL A 465 3.20 34.54 3.77
N MET A 466 4.36 35.19 3.75
CA MET A 466 4.93 35.79 2.53
C MET A 466 5.62 34.79 1.59
N MET A 467 5.70 33.51 1.95
CA MET A 467 6.44 32.51 1.17
C MET A 467 5.87 32.31 -0.25
N ASP A 468 4.54 32.37 -0.41
CA ASP A 468 3.90 32.25 -1.73
C ASP A 468 4.20 33.48 -2.61
N THR A 469 4.03 34.69 -2.07
CA THR A 469 4.39 35.95 -2.75
C THR A 469 5.87 35.98 -3.13
N HIS A 470 6.76 35.52 -2.23
CA HIS A 470 8.19 35.44 -2.52
C HIS A 470 8.52 34.45 -3.63
N HIS A 471 7.86 33.28 -3.65
CA HIS A 471 8.04 32.30 -4.70
C HIS A 471 7.59 32.85 -6.07
N ARG A 472 6.44 33.51 -6.14
CA ARG A 472 5.95 34.18 -7.36
C ARG A 472 6.87 35.33 -7.79
N PHE A 473 7.43 36.08 -6.85
CA PHE A 473 8.45 37.08 -7.13
C PHE A 473 9.67 36.46 -7.81
N LYS A 474 10.23 35.36 -7.28
CA LYS A 474 11.36 34.65 -7.90
C LYS A 474 11.02 34.14 -9.30
N GLN A 475 9.81 33.61 -9.52
CA GLN A 475 9.34 33.22 -10.86
C GLN A 475 9.28 34.43 -11.81
N SER A 476 8.77 35.57 -11.36
CA SER A 476 8.71 36.79 -12.15
C SER A 476 10.10 37.30 -12.55
N LEU A 477 11.09 37.19 -11.65
CA LEU A 477 12.49 37.53 -11.95
C LEU A 477 13.12 36.57 -12.97
N ALA A 478 12.86 35.28 -12.84
CA ALA A 478 13.34 34.28 -13.79
C ALA A 478 12.78 34.54 -15.19
N PHE A 479 11.48 34.81 -15.29
CA PHE A 479 10.81 35.16 -16.54
C PHE A 479 11.38 36.44 -17.16
N GLN A 480 11.61 37.50 -16.37
CA GLN A 480 12.23 38.73 -16.88
C GLN A 480 13.66 38.49 -17.39
N ARG A 481 14.43 37.62 -16.74
CA ARG A 481 15.78 37.23 -17.21
C ARG A 481 15.70 36.49 -18.54
N GLU A 482 14.77 35.55 -18.67
CA GLU A 482 14.54 34.80 -19.92
C GLU A 482 14.13 35.71 -21.08
N MET A 483 13.17 36.62 -20.85
CA MET A 483 12.76 37.61 -21.86
C MET A 483 13.91 38.54 -22.29
N LYS A 484 14.75 38.99 -21.35
CA LYS A 484 15.92 39.83 -21.68
C LYS A 484 16.92 39.05 -22.53
N ILE A 485 17.18 37.79 -22.20
CA ILE A 485 18.04 36.91 -22.98
C ILE A 485 17.48 36.71 -24.40
N ASP A 486 16.18 36.45 -24.53
CA ASP A 486 15.56 36.24 -25.83
C ASP A 486 15.52 37.51 -26.67
N LYS A 487 15.29 38.68 -26.06
CA LYS A 487 15.44 39.97 -26.75
C LYS A 487 16.85 40.15 -27.32
N ILE A 488 17.89 39.83 -26.53
CA ILE A 488 19.29 39.88 -26.99
C ILE A 488 19.54 38.88 -28.13
N LYS A 489 19.01 37.66 -28.06
CA LYS A 489 19.14 36.67 -29.15
C LYS A 489 18.47 37.15 -30.43
N VAL A 490 17.26 37.70 -30.34
CA VAL A 490 16.52 38.24 -31.48
C VAL A 490 17.27 39.42 -32.11
N ASP A 491 17.79 40.35 -31.29
CA ASP A 491 18.56 41.49 -31.78
C ASP A 491 19.87 41.07 -32.45
N LYS A 492 20.55 40.03 -31.94
CA LYS A 492 21.71 39.42 -32.60
C LYS A 492 21.36 38.78 -33.95
N LEU A 493 20.22 38.09 -34.05
CA LEU A 493 19.75 37.50 -35.31
C LEU A 493 19.37 38.57 -36.34
N LYS A 494 18.75 39.68 -35.89
CA LYS A 494 18.43 40.81 -36.77
C LYS A 494 19.68 41.47 -37.32
N LYS A 495 20.71 41.72 -36.49
CA LYS A 495 21.99 42.28 -36.94
C LYS A 495 22.68 41.37 -37.96
N LYS A 496 22.71 40.06 -37.72
CA LYS A 496 23.31 39.08 -38.65
C LYS A 496 22.62 39.04 -40.02
N LYS A 497 21.36 39.45 -40.13
CA LYS A 497 20.60 39.48 -41.39
C LYS A 497 20.86 40.74 -42.23
N VAL A 498 21.51 41.76 -41.67
CA VAL A 498 21.85 43.03 -42.37
C VAL A 498 23.25 42.97 -43.00
N ASP A 499 24.09 42.04 -42.55
CA ASP A 499 25.45 41.83 -43.08
C ASP A 499 25.51 40.78 -44.21
N PHE A 500 24.36 40.32 -44.70
CA PHE A 500 24.18 39.51 -45.91
C PHE A 500 23.28 40.27 -46.88
#